data_AF-A0AAP0MW55-F1
#
_entry.id   AF-A0AAP0MW55-F1
#
_cell.length_a   1.000
_cell.length_b   1.000
_cell.length_c   1.000
_cell.angle_alpha   90.00
_cell.angle_beta   90.00
_cell.angle_gamma   90.00
#
_symmetry.space_group_name_H-M   'P 1'
#
loop_
_entity.id
_entity.type
_entity.pdbx_description
1 polymer ?
#
loop_
_entity_poly.entity_id
_entity_poly.type
_entity_poly.pdbx_seq_one_letter_code
_entity_poly.pdbx_strand_id
1 'polypeptide(L)'
;MPILRMLKEIMRKMMTLIRTRQQEVLTWQDELPPVVRRRVTREKEAATSLTVIFGLPCKHAICCIDAMRFNVNDYVHPLLKKTSFQNTYSHQLYPMPDESKWPLLLHNNLQPPIISRSAGRPQTKRNKELGEAKSFKRSSSVKCLRCAQWGHNKRGCKAPMQCLKLKKAELK
;
A
#
# COMPACT_ATOMS: atom_id res chain seq x y z
N MET A 1 22.68 -19.96 12.17
CA MET A 1 21.64 -18.95 12.46
C MET A 1 20.29 -19.37 11.86
N PRO A 2 19.17 -19.36 12.60
CA PRO A 2 17.86 -19.80 12.10
C PRO A 2 17.37 -19.00 10.87
N ILE A 3 17.68 -17.70 10.81
CA ILE A 3 17.31 -16.81 9.68
C ILE A 3 18.01 -17.25 8.38
N LEU A 4 19.30 -17.59 8.44
CA LEU A 4 20.06 -17.99 7.25
C LEU A 4 19.58 -19.33 6.67
N ARG A 5 19.15 -20.25 7.54
CA ARG A 5 18.51 -21.50 7.13
C ARG A 5 17.20 -21.24 6.40
N MET A 6 16.35 -20.36 6.94
CA MET A 6 15.09 -19.96 6.30
C MET A 6 15.31 -19.33 4.91
N LEU A 7 16.28 -18.43 4.77
CA LEU A 7 16.60 -17.80 3.48
C LEU A 7 17.11 -18.82 2.46
N LYS A 8 17.99 -19.74 2.86
CA LYS A 8 18.45 -20.84 2.01
C LYS A 8 17.30 -21.73 1.54
N GLU A 9 16.33 -22.03 2.40
CA GLU A 9 15.14 -22.81 2.06
C GLU A 9 14.22 -22.08 1.08
N ILE A 10 13.96 -20.78 1.29
CA ILE A 10 13.16 -19.95 0.37
C ILE A 10 13.83 -19.94 -1.01
N MET A 11 15.14 -19.66 -1.08
CA MET A 11 15.86 -19.66 -2.36
C MET A 11 15.83 -21.03 -3.04
N ARG A 12 16.02 -22.12 -2.28
CA ARG A 12 15.91 -23.48 -2.83
C ARG A 12 14.53 -23.73 -3.43
N LYS A 13 13.46 -23.38 -2.71
CA LYS A 13 12.08 -23.50 -3.21
C LYS A 13 11.87 -22.67 -4.47
N MET A 14 12.32 -21.42 -4.50
CA MET A 14 12.22 -20.55 -5.69
C MET A 14 12.97 -21.13 -6.89
N MET A 15 14.20 -21.60 -6.71
CA MET A 15 14.97 -22.25 -7.79
C MET A 15 14.26 -23.49 -8.32
N THR A 16 13.74 -24.35 -7.44
CA THR A 16 12.97 -25.52 -7.86
C THR A 16 11.73 -25.10 -8.64
N LEU A 17 10.96 -24.12 -8.16
CA LEU A 17 9.76 -23.63 -8.84
C LEU A 17 10.05 -23.03 -10.22
N ILE A 18 11.11 -22.24 -10.36
CA ILE A 18 11.51 -21.68 -11.66
C ILE A 18 11.89 -22.81 -12.61
N ARG A 19 12.69 -23.78 -12.14
CA ARG A 19 13.12 -24.92 -12.95
C ARG A 19 11.94 -25.79 -13.38
N THR A 20 11.01 -26.09 -12.49
CA THR A 20 9.81 -26.88 -12.84
C THR A 20 8.96 -26.13 -13.87
N ARG A 21 8.78 -24.80 -13.71
CA ARG A 21 8.09 -23.99 -14.71
C ARG A 21 8.79 -23.98 -16.07
N GLN A 22 10.11 -23.85 -16.11
CA GLN A 22 10.85 -23.96 -17.37
C GLN A 22 10.64 -25.32 -18.04
N GLN A 23 10.76 -26.41 -17.28
CA GLN A 23 10.54 -27.77 -17.79
C GLN A 23 9.12 -27.96 -18.31
N GLU A 24 8.10 -27.48 -17.60
CA GLU A 24 6.71 -27.47 -18.06
C GLU A 24 6.57 -26.75 -19.40
N VAL A 25 7.23 -25.60 -19.58
CA VAL A 25 7.10 -24.82 -20.82
C VAL A 25 7.75 -25.53 -22.01
N LEU A 26 8.80 -26.31 -21.77
CA LEU A 26 9.42 -27.14 -22.79
C LEU A 26 8.50 -28.27 -23.27
N THR A 27 7.61 -28.78 -22.41
CA THR A 27 6.66 -29.84 -22.82
C THR A 27 5.49 -29.31 -23.62
N TRP A 28 5.24 -28.00 -23.64
CA TRP A 28 4.13 -27.42 -24.39
C TRP A 28 4.39 -27.47 -25.89
N GLN A 29 3.46 -28.04 -26.65
CA GLN A 29 3.57 -28.16 -28.11
C GLN A 29 3.11 -26.88 -28.82
N ASP A 30 2.07 -26.21 -28.31
CA ASP A 30 1.47 -25.06 -28.98
C ASP A 30 2.01 -23.70 -28.51
N GLU A 31 1.69 -22.66 -29.27
CA GLU A 31 2.12 -21.28 -29.03
C GLU A 31 1.53 -20.66 -27.75
N LEU A 32 0.35 -21.11 -27.33
CA LEU A 32 -0.33 -20.59 -26.16
C LEU A 32 -0.19 -21.53 -24.96
N PRO A 33 0.12 -20.98 -23.76
CA PRO A 33 0.11 -21.73 -22.52
C PRO A 33 -1.23 -22.44 -22.29
N PRO A 34 -1.25 -23.66 -21.70
CA PRO A 34 -2.48 -24.43 -21.48
C PRO A 34 -3.57 -23.67 -20.71
N VAL A 35 -3.18 -22.83 -19.75
CA VAL A 35 -4.12 -21.99 -18.98
C VAL A 35 -4.80 -20.96 -19.87
N VAL A 36 -4.05 -20.30 -20.76
CA VAL A 36 -4.56 -19.31 -21.69
C VAL A 36 -5.48 -19.98 -22.71
N ARG A 37 -5.07 -21.14 -23.25
CA ARG A 37 -5.88 -21.92 -24.19
C ARG A 37 -7.21 -22.36 -23.60
N ARG A 38 -7.21 -22.98 -22.42
CA ARG A 38 -8.44 -23.39 -21.72
C ARG A 38 -9.39 -22.22 -21.51
N ARG A 39 -8.85 -21.03 -21.32
CA ARG A 39 -9.65 -19.82 -21.18
C ARG A 39 -10.23 -19.38 -22.51
N VAL A 40 -9.44 -19.34 -23.58
CA VAL A 40 -9.93 -19.05 -24.93
C VAL A 40 -11.06 -20.01 -25.34
N THR A 41 -10.90 -21.31 -25.09
CA THR A 41 -11.95 -22.31 -25.40
C THR A 41 -13.21 -22.09 -24.56
N ARG A 42 -13.06 -21.79 -23.27
CA ARG A 42 -14.20 -21.49 -22.41
C ARG A 42 -14.94 -20.22 -22.84
N GLU A 43 -14.23 -19.16 -23.21
CA GLU A 43 -14.85 -17.91 -23.68
C GLU A 43 -15.49 -18.07 -25.07
N LYS A 44 -15.04 -19.03 -25.90
CA LYS A 44 -15.75 -19.44 -27.11
C LYS A 44 -17.12 -20.05 -26.81
N GLU A 45 -17.22 -20.88 -25.77
CA GLU A 45 -18.45 -21.60 -25.40
C GLU A 45 -19.41 -20.75 -24.56
N ALA A 46 -18.89 -19.92 -23.65
CA ALA A 46 -19.66 -19.20 -22.65
C ALA A 46 -20.13 -17.81 -23.12
N ALA A 47 -20.67 -17.69 -24.33
CA ALA A 47 -21.00 -16.44 -25.03
C ALA A 47 -21.95 -15.43 -24.31
N THR A 48 -22.22 -15.57 -23.00
CA THR A 48 -23.23 -14.86 -22.22
C THR A 48 -22.71 -13.73 -21.32
N SER A 49 -21.41 -13.60 -20.96
CA SER A 49 -20.91 -12.47 -20.12
C SER A 49 -19.71 -11.66 -20.66
N LEU A 50 -19.72 -10.34 -20.46
CA LEU A 50 -18.77 -9.36 -21.01
C LEU A 50 -17.57 -9.18 -20.06
N THR A 51 -16.64 -10.14 -20.05
CA THR A 51 -15.39 -10.01 -19.28
C THR A 51 -14.23 -9.64 -20.21
N VAL A 52 -13.62 -8.48 -19.98
CA VAL A 52 -12.37 -8.11 -20.64
C VAL A 52 -11.24 -8.51 -19.70
N ILE A 53 -10.45 -9.49 -20.11
CA ILE A 53 -9.23 -9.89 -19.43
C ILE A 53 -8.08 -9.22 -20.18
N PHE A 54 -7.22 -8.47 -19.48
CA PHE A 54 -6.07 -7.80 -20.08
C PHE A 54 -5.29 -8.76 -21.00
N GLY A 55 -5.21 -8.42 -22.30
CA GLY A 55 -4.45 -9.14 -23.30
C GLY A 55 -5.14 -10.35 -23.96
N LEU A 56 -6.36 -10.71 -23.57
CA LEU A 56 -7.18 -11.72 -24.25
C LEU A 56 -8.37 -11.04 -24.96
N PRO A 57 -8.71 -11.44 -26.20
CA PRO A 57 -9.92 -10.96 -26.84
C PRO A 57 -11.14 -11.35 -25.99
N CYS A 58 -12.11 -10.45 -25.87
CA CYS A 58 -13.37 -10.78 -25.21
C CYS A 58 -14.15 -11.82 -26.03
N LYS A 59 -15.10 -12.53 -25.41
CA LYS A 59 -15.95 -13.51 -26.11
C LYS A 59 -16.56 -12.99 -27.43
N HIS A 60 -17.01 -11.73 -27.49
CA HIS A 60 -17.57 -11.16 -28.72
C HIS A 60 -16.51 -11.00 -29.80
N ALA A 61 -15.33 -10.50 -29.45
CA ALA A 61 -14.21 -10.40 -30.38
C ALA A 61 -13.82 -11.80 -30.89
N ILE A 62 -13.76 -12.80 -30.01
CA ILE A 62 -13.51 -14.19 -30.38
C ILE A 62 -14.56 -14.69 -31.38
N CYS A 63 -15.86 -14.48 -31.12
CA CYS A 63 -16.94 -14.86 -32.04
C CYS A 63 -16.85 -14.14 -33.39
N CYS A 64 -16.55 -12.83 -33.41
CA CYS A 64 -16.38 -12.07 -34.64
C CYS A 64 -15.19 -12.58 -35.46
N ILE A 65 -14.05 -12.84 -34.81
CA ILE A 65 -12.86 -13.41 -35.44
C ILE A 65 -13.16 -14.80 -36.01
N ASP A 66 -13.87 -15.64 -35.27
CA ASP A 66 -14.26 -16.99 -35.68
C ASP A 66 -15.25 -16.96 -36.86
N ALA A 67 -16.21 -16.02 -36.84
CA ALA A 67 -17.14 -15.78 -37.94
C ALA A 67 -16.42 -15.30 -39.21
N MET A 68 -15.35 -14.51 -39.06
CA MET A 68 -14.47 -14.09 -40.15
C MET A 68 -13.46 -15.19 -40.57
N ARG A 69 -13.49 -16.38 -39.94
CA ARG A 69 -12.58 -17.50 -40.16
C ARG A 69 -11.10 -17.16 -39.91
N PHE A 70 -10.83 -16.20 -39.05
CA PHE A 70 -9.50 -15.86 -38.60
C PHE A 70 -9.08 -16.67 -37.38
N ASN A 71 -7.76 -16.77 -37.17
CA ASN A 71 -7.21 -17.49 -36.02
C ASN A 71 -7.22 -16.58 -34.78
N VAL A 72 -7.95 -17.01 -33.74
CA VAL A 72 -8.07 -16.27 -32.47
C VAL A 72 -6.72 -16.10 -31.76
N ASN A 73 -5.78 -17.03 -31.95
CA ASN A 73 -4.47 -16.99 -31.30
C ASN A 73 -3.62 -15.80 -31.75
N ASP A 74 -3.86 -15.26 -32.94
CA ASP A 74 -3.13 -14.12 -33.50
C ASP A 74 -3.51 -12.81 -32.80
N TYR A 75 -4.72 -12.77 -32.24
CA TYR A 75 -5.25 -11.61 -31.50
C TYR A 75 -4.98 -11.70 -29.99
N VAL A 76 -4.31 -12.77 -29.53
CA VAL A 76 -3.84 -12.88 -28.14
C VAL A 76 -2.58 -12.05 -27.98
N HIS A 77 -2.55 -11.23 -26.92
CA HIS A 77 -1.43 -10.34 -26.66
C HIS A 77 -0.10 -11.11 -26.53
N PRO A 78 1.01 -10.63 -27.12
CA PRO A 78 2.30 -11.34 -27.11
C PRO A 78 2.78 -11.77 -25.72
N LEU A 79 2.53 -10.96 -24.68
CA LEU A 79 2.88 -11.27 -23.28
C LEU A 79 2.27 -12.58 -22.74
N LEU A 80 1.18 -13.06 -23.35
CA LEU A 80 0.51 -14.30 -22.97
C LEU A 80 0.95 -15.50 -23.80
N LYS A 81 1.87 -15.32 -24.76
CA LYS A 81 2.41 -16.41 -25.59
C LYS A 81 3.52 -17.15 -24.86
N LYS A 82 3.79 -18.38 -25.32
CA LYS A 82 4.86 -19.25 -24.82
C LYS A 82 6.22 -18.56 -24.78
N THR A 83 6.55 -17.77 -25.80
CA THR A 83 7.82 -17.04 -25.92
C THR A 83 8.06 -16.08 -24.75
N SER A 84 7.06 -15.26 -24.41
CA SER A 84 7.14 -14.36 -23.26
C SER A 84 7.26 -15.12 -21.94
N PHE A 85 6.57 -16.26 -21.81
CA PHE A 85 6.70 -17.11 -20.63
C PHE A 85 8.11 -17.72 -20.51
N GLN A 86 8.69 -18.21 -21.62
CA GLN A 86 10.08 -18.68 -21.65
C GLN A 86 11.06 -17.59 -21.24
N ASN A 87 10.90 -16.39 -21.78
CA ASN A 87 11.75 -15.25 -21.44
C ASN A 87 11.61 -14.82 -19.98
N THR A 88 10.42 -14.92 -19.39
CA THR A 88 10.18 -14.57 -17.98
C THR A 88 10.98 -15.46 -17.03
N TYR A 89 11.12 -16.74 -17.38
CA TYR A 89 11.83 -17.72 -16.57
C TYR A 89 13.20 -18.09 -17.12
N SER A 90 13.73 -17.42 -18.15
CA SER A 90 15.02 -17.80 -18.77
C SER A 90 16.21 -17.58 -17.83
N HIS A 91 16.10 -16.59 -16.93
CA HIS A 91 17.17 -16.23 -16.03
C HIS A 91 17.36 -17.24 -14.90
N GLN A 92 18.60 -17.68 -14.73
CA GLN A 92 19.00 -18.59 -13.67
C GLN A 92 19.25 -17.81 -12.37
N LEU A 93 18.58 -18.21 -11.30
CA LEU A 93 18.92 -17.75 -9.96
C LEU A 93 20.12 -18.54 -9.45
N TYR A 94 21.15 -17.83 -8.96
CA TYR A 94 22.29 -18.46 -8.32
C TYR A 94 21.99 -18.74 -6.84
N PRO A 95 22.37 -19.92 -6.31
CA PRO A 95 22.25 -20.19 -4.89
C PRO A 95 23.11 -19.21 -4.09
N MET A 96 22.64 -18.82 -2.91
CA MET A 96 23.47 -18.07 -1.97
C MET A 96 24.71 -18.90 -1.63
N PRO A 97 25.93 -18.33 -1.76
CA PRO A 97 27.15 -19.05 -1.40
C PRO A 97 27.13 -19.45 0.08
N ASP A 98 27.95 -20.42 0.46
CA ASP A 98 28.09 -20.79 1.86
C ASP A 98 28.65 -19.64 2.70
N GLU A 99 28.27 -19.61 3.98
CA GLU A 99 28.67 -18.56 4.94
C GLU A 99 30.19 -18.41 4.99
N SER A 100 30.93 -19.51 4.82
CA SER A 100 32.40 -19.53 4.76
C SER A 100 33.00 -18.80 3.55
N LYS A 101 32.22 -18.60 2.49
CA LYS A 101 32.63 -17.93 1.25
C LYS A 101 32.17 -16.49 1.20
N TRP A 102 31.48 -16.00 2.23
CA TRP A 102 31.00 -14.63 2.25
C TRP A 102 32.17 -13.69 2.49
N PRO A 103 32.26 -12.58 1.75
CA PRO A 103 33.27 -11.58 2.03
C PRO A 103 33.04 -11.03 3.45
N LEU A 104 34.10 -11.02 4.26
CA LEU A 104 34.12 -10.44 5.61
C LEU A 104 33.99 -8.90 5.62
N LEU A 105 33.65 -8.30 4.48
CA LEU A 105 33.43 -6.87 4.31
C LEU A 105 32.20 -6.48 5.13
N LEU A 106 32.45 -6.12 6.39
CA LEU A 106 31.55 -5.30 7.18
C LEU A 106 31.38 -4.01 6.38
N HIS A 107 30.29 -3.91 5.64
CA HIS A 107 29.99 -2.71 4.87
C HIS A 107 29.80 -1.59 5.89
N ASN A 108 30.83 -0.77 6.10
CA ASN A 108 30.77 0.46 6.89
C ASN A 108 29.73 1.46 6.35
N ASN A 109 29.11 1.14 5.21
CA ASN A 109 28.18 1.99 4.46
C ASN A 109 26.71 1.57 4.62
N LEU A 110 26.39 0.58 5.47
CA LEU A 110 25.00 0.28 5.82
C LEU A 110 24.47 1.35 6.79
N GLN A 111 24.27 2.57 6.28
CA GLN A 111 23.50 3.55 7.02
C GLN A 111 22.06 3.04 7.16
N PRO A 112 21.46 3.14 8.37
CA PRO A 112 20.06 2.83 8.52
C PRO A 112 19.25 3.69 7.54
N PRO A 113 18.19 3.15 6.92
CA PRO A 113 17.32 3.95 6.08
C PRO A 113 16.86 5.18 6.86
N ILE A 114 16.93 6.36 6.23
CA ILE A 114 16.54 7.61 6.87
C ILE A 114 15.07 7.48 7.25
N ILE A 115 14.81 7.30 8.55
CA ILE A 115 13.45 7.16 9.07
C ILE A 115 12.83 8.55 9.08
N SER A 116 12.19 8.92 7.97
CA SER A 116 11.33 10.11 7.96
C SER A 116 10.11 9.83 8.83
N ARG A 117 9.83 10.72 9.79
CA ARG A 117 8.56 10.66 10.54
C ARG A 117 7.45 10.85 9.52
N SER A 118 6.55 9.87 9.41
CA SER A 118 5.30 10.03 8.67
C SER A 118 4.59 11.27 9.21
N ALA A 119 3.99 12.07 8.31
CA ALA A 119 3.11 13.16 8.73
C ALA A 119 2.13 12.59 9.76
N GLY A 120 2.10 13.18 10.96
CA GLY A 120 1.26 12.69 12.04
C GLY A 120 -0.21 12.62 11.64
N ARG A 121 -1.05 12.07 12.51
CA ARG A 121 -2.49 11.97 12.30
C ARG A 121 -3.04 13.33 11.77
N PRO A 122 -3.77 13.33 10.64
CA PRO A 122 -4.38 14.55 10.11
C PRO A 122 -5.20 15.26 11.18
N GLN A 123 -5.09 16.58 11.24
CA GLN A 123 -5.80 17.38 12.22
C GLN A 123 -7.33 17.21 11.99
N THR A 124 -8.04 16.70 13.00
CA THR A 124 -9.51 16.51 12.89
C THR A 124 -10.28 17.83 12.83
N LYS A 125 -9.66 18.93 13.27
CA LYS A 125 -10.26 20.26 13.22
C LYS A 125 -9.94 20.92 11.88
N ARG A 126 -10.96 21.46 11.22
CA ARG A 126 -10.82 22.28 10.01
C ARG A 126 -9.90 23.47 10.28
N ASN A 127 -8.95 23.73 9.37
CA ASN A 127 -8.18 24.97 9.34
C ASN A 127 -9.11 26.13 8.98
N LYS A 128 -9.13 27.17 9.82
CA LYS A 128 -9.94 28.36 9.59
C LYS A 128 -9.20 29.34 8.69
N GLU A 129 -9.90 29.93 7.73
CA GLU A 129 -9.36 30.97 6.86
C GLU A 129 -9.23 32.32 7.59
N LEU A 130 -8.43 33.22 7.03
CA LEU A 130 -8.21 34.57 7.54
C LEU A 130 -9.53 35.35 7.50
N GLY A 131 -10.10 35.63 8.68
CA GLY A 131 -11.36 36.37 8.85
C GLY A 131 -12.48 35.55 9.48
N GLU A 132 -12.33 34.23 9.62
CA GLU A 132 -13.37 33.42 10.27
C GLU A 132 -13.42 33.65 11.78
N ALA A 133 -14.64 33.78 12.32
CA ALA A 133 -14.87 33.97 13.75
C ALA A 133 -14.26 32.83 14.58
N LYS A 134 -13.52 33.19 15.63
CA LYS A 134 -12.95 32.21 16.58
C LYS A 134 -14.10 31.43 17.23
N SER A 135 -13.92 30.11 17.37
CA SER A 135 -14.93 29.29 18.05
C SER A 135 -15.10 29.79 19.48
N PHE A 136 -16.35 29.92 19.94
CA PHE A 136 -16.65 30.34 21.30
C PHE A 136 -15.96 29.37 22.28
N LYS A 137 -15.02 29.86 23.07
CA LYS A 137 -14.33 29.05 24.08
C LYS A 137 -15.28 28.91 25.26
N ARG A 138 -15.38 27.75 25.90
CA ARG A 138 -16.20 27.62 27.12
C ARG A 138 -15.82 28.63 28.22
N SER A 139 -14.62 29.20 28.18
CA SER A 139 -14.17 30.23 29.10
C SER A 139 -14.73 31.63 28.80
N SER A 140 -15.19 31.93 27.58
CA SER A 140 -15.71 33.27 27.24
C SER A 140 -17.07 33.59 27.87
N SER A 141 -17.84 32.59 28.28
CA SER A 141 -19.08 32.78 29.07
C SER A 141 -18.84 32.82 30.59
N VAL A 142 -17.61 32.61 31.06
CA VAL A 142 -17.31 32.55 32.49
C VAL A 142 -16.84 33.91 32.98
N LYS A 143 -17.53 34.42 34.01
CA LYS A 143 -17.14 35.64 34.75
C LYS A 143 -16.33 35.27 35.98
N CYS A 144 -15.18 35.90 36.16
CA CYS A 144 -14.33 35.67 37.32
C CYS A 144 -14.90 36.38 38.55
N LEU A 145 -15.22 35.66 39.61
CA LEU A 145 -15.72 36.27 40.86
C LEU A 145 -14.65 37.09 41.63
N ARG A 146 -13.36 36.97 41.27
CA ARG A 146 -12.28 37.71 41.94
C ARG A 146 -12.03 39.09 41.32
N CYS A 147 -12.00 39.18 39.99
CA CYS A 147 -11.71 40.43 39.28
C CYS A 147 -12.89 40.94 38.43
N ALA A 148 -14.04 40.26 38.48
CA ALA A 148 -15.25 40.53 37.70
C ALA A 148 -15.09 40.51 36.17
N GLN A 149 -13.92 40.14 35.64
CA GLN A 149 -13.66 40.07 34.21
C GLN A 149 -14.15 38.76 33.58
N TRP A 150 -14.53 38.83 32.30
CA TRP A 150 -14.97 37.68 31.50
C TRP A 150 -13.77 36.94 30.89
N GLY A 151 -13.95 35.66 30.57
CA GLY A 151 -12.94 34.86 29.85
C GLY A 151 -12.16 33.87 30.69
N HIS A 152 -12.33 33.86 32.03
CA HIS A 152 -11.63 32.95 32.95
C HIS A 152 -12.36 32.80 34.30
N ASN A 153 -12.04 31.75 35.07
CA ASN A 153 -12.62 31.51 36.40
C ASN A 153 -11.68 31.96 37.54
N LYS A 154 -12.17 31.94 38.80
CA LYS A 154 -11.38 32.31 40.00
C LYS A 154 -10.07 31.51 40.15
N ARG A 155 -10.05 30.23 39.75
CA ARG A 155 -8.89 29.34 39.87
C ARG A 155 -7.76 29.74 38.91
N GLY A 156 -8.10 30.20 37.70
CA GLY A 156 -7.15 30.66 36.69
C GLY A 156 -6.90 32.18 36.69
N CYS A 157 -7.36 32.90 37.71
CA CYS A 157 -7.25 34.36 37.78
C CYS A 157 -5.84 34.79 38.20
N LYS A 158 -5.18 35.57 37.34
CA LYS A 158 -3.84 36.14 37.55
C LYS A 158 -3.85 37.47 38.32
N ALA A 159 -5.04 38.01 38.62
CA ALA A 159 -5.13 39.21 39.45
C ALA A 159 -4.63 38.88 40.87
N PRO A 160 -3.83 39.77 41.48
CA PRO A 160 -3.36 39.58 42.85
C PRO A 160 -4.56 39.38 43.77
N MET A 161 -4.42 38.45 44.73
CA MET A 161 -5.45 38.19 45.73
C MET A 161 -5.65 39.47 46.55
N GLN A 162 -6.74 40.20 46.32
CA GLN A 162 -7.09 41.30 47.20
C GLN A 162 -7.55 40.70 48.53
N CYS A 163 -6.76 40.88 49.59
CA CYS A 163 -7.23 40.68 50.96
C CYS A 163 -8.39 41.65 51.19
N LEU A 164 -9.60 41.12 51.40
CA LEU A 164 -10.75 41.92 51.84
C LEU A 164 -10.41 42.49 53.23
N LYS A 165 -9.94 43.75 53.29
CA LYS A 165 -9.95 44.50 54.53
C LYS A 165 -11.41 44.72 54.89
N LEU A 166 -11.87 44.04 55.94
CA LEU A 166 -13.16 44.30 56.57
C LEU A 166 -13.24 45.82 56.83
N LYS A 167 -14.16 46.52 56.16
CA LYS A 167 -14.52 47.87 56.58
C LYS A 167 -15.20 47.74 57.94
N LYS A 168 -14.54 48.19 59.01
CA LYS A 168 -15.20 48.45 60.28
C LYS A 168 -16.34 49.43 59.99
N ALA A 169 -17.56 49.02 60.29
CA ALA A 169 -18.67 49.95 60.42
C ALA A 169 -18.44 50.74 61.71
N GLU A 170 -18.24 52.05 61.59
CA GLU A 170 -18.31 52.97 62.72
C GLU A 170 -19.76 53.41 62.93
N LEU A 171 -20.12 53.49 64.21
CA LEU A 171 -21.39 53.87 64.81
C LEU A 171 -22.04 55.13 64.22
N LYS A 172 -23.38 55.09 64.13
CA LYS A 172 -24.26 56.10 64.73
C LYS A 172 -25.30 55.40 65.58
#